data_AF-A0A354IV18-F1
#
_entry.id   AF-A0A354IV18-F1
#
_cell.length_a   1.000
_cell.length_b   1.000
_cell.length_c   1.000
_cell.angle_alpha   90.00
_cell.angle_beta   90.00
_cell.angle_gamma   90.00
#
_symmetry.space_group_name_H-M   'P 1'
#
loop_
_entity.id
_entity.type
_entity.pdbx_description
1 polymer ?
#
loop_
_entity_poly.entity_id
_entity_poly.type
_entity_poly.pdbx_seq_one_letter_code
_entity_poly.pdbx_strand_id
1 'polypeptide(L)'
;MKKMRILDVLQIGLAVCLGLVAADNTRAASVEADTNPYVLVDLAACKKPPLAPPALPATSYEQYDARRRFVNLDGSGQCVLLDFWIERLGGSPSAGMRVLEHRYLRFTGGKWQPFVAAFTWYPYALKERTTGKVYLVDAPTEEDLGDFMVLKTGVLHVFTTAGWISEKGFNDSLALQEVTAGRAEILLALARRLEPHATPARDPRGAERARIRMLREAATGKSP
;
A
#
# COMPACT_ATOMS: atom_id res chain seq x y z
N MET A 1 39.10 66.74 -21.60
CA MET A 1 39.12 67.39 -22.93
C MET A 1 39.84 66.48 -23.92
N LYS A 2 39.23 66.21 -25.10
CA LYS A 2 39.84 65.64 -26.33
C LYS A 2 40.36 64.17 -26.19
N LYS A 3 40.04 63.20 -27.05
CA LYS A 3 39.58 63.20 -28.45
C LYS A 3 38.78 61.92 -28.76
N MET A 4 37.77 62.13 -29.56
CA MET A 4 36.95 61.22 -30.36
C MET A 4 37.78 60.64 -31.53
N ARG A 5 37.50 59.42 -32.01
CA ARG A 5 36.99 59.15 -33.40
C ARG A 5 37.28 57.74 -33.99
N ILE A 6 36.24 57.26 -34.70
CA ILE A 6 36.22 56.54 -36.00
C ILE A 6 36.52 55.02 -35.95
N LEU A 7 35.56 54.10 -36.17
CA LEU A 7 34.78 53.70 -37.37
C LEU A 7 35.44 52.55 -38.15
N ASP A 8 34.58 51.76 -38.82
CA ASP A 8 34.83 50.74 -39.87
C ASP A 8 35.11 49.31 -39.35
N VAL A 9 34.53 48.19 -39.84
CA VAL A 9 33.82 47.81 -41.08
C VAL A 9 33.23 46.39 -40.83
N LEU A 10 31.91 46.17 -41.00
CA LEU A 10 31.28 45.36 -42.07
C LEU A 10 31.79 43.91 -42.30
N GLN A 11 30.95 42.89 -42.03
CA GLN A 11 30.73 41.66 -42.87
C GLN A 11 29.82 40.68 -42.10
N ILE A 12 28.53 40.58 -42.43
CA ILE A 12 27.91 39.61 -43.36
C ILE A 12 28.22 38.14 -42.99
N GLY A 13 27.20 37.45 -42.48
CA GLY A 13 27.21 36.00 -42.25
C GLY A 13 25.79 35.45 -42.15
N LEU A 14 25.20 35.21 -43.30
CA LEU A 14 23.92 34.53 -43.52
C LEU A 14 23.99 33.09 -42.96
N ALA A 15 23.08 32.70 -42.06
CA ALA A 15 22.86 31.29 -41.74
C ALA A 15 21.36 31.02 -41.59
N VAL A 16 20.78 30.59 -42.71
CA VAL A 16 19.45 30.00 -42.81
C VAL A 16 19.47 28.66 -42.09
N CYS A 17 18.80 28.54 -40.95
CA CYS A 17 18.46 27.25 -40.36
C CYS A 17 16.99 26.96 -40.63
N LEU A 18 16.74 26.19 -41.69
CA LEU A 18 15.54 25.36 -41.81
C LEU A 18 15.53 24.38 -40.62
N GLY A 19 14.75 24.69 -39.60
CA GLY A 19 14.45 23.80 -38.48
C GLY A 19 13.11 23.12 -38.72
N LEU A 20 13.15 21.79 -38.79
CA LEU A 20 12.04 20.86 -39.00
C LEU A 20 10.77 21.22 -38.23
N VAL A 21 9.63 21.17 -38.93
CA VAL A 21 8.30 21.03 -38.31
C VAL A 21 8.28 19.67 -37.62
N ALA A 22 8.49 19.67 -36.31
CA ALA A 22 8.20 18.52 -35.47
C ALA A 22 6.68 18.30 -35.52
N ALA A 23 6.25 17.22 -36.19
CA ALA A 23 4.90 16.71 -36.01
C ALA A 23 4.80 16.20 -34.58
N ASP A 24 4.27 17.03 -33.69
CA ASP A 24 3.79 16.63 -32.38
C ASP A 24 2.68 15.60 -32.59
N ASN A 25 3.07 14.33 -32.61
CA ASN A 25 2.18 13.23 -32.30
C ASN A 25 1.89 13.29 -30.80
N THR A 26 1.13 14.30 -30.37
CA THR A 26 0.46 14.29 -29.08
C THR A 26 -0.55 13.14 -29.15
N ARG A 27 -0.09 11.95 -28.75
CA ARG A 27 -0.98 10.94 -28.19
C ARG A 27 -1.65 11.63 -27.01
N ALA A 28 -2.86 12.13 -27.25
CA ALA A 28 -3.82 12.37 -26.21
C ALA A 28 -4.01 11.03 -25.50
N ALA A 29 -3.22 10.80 -24.46
CA ALA A 29 -3.64 9.89 -23.41
C ALA A 29 -4.96 10.47 -22.93
N SER A 30 -6.06 9.81 -23.29
CA SER A 30 -7.34 10.07 -22.68
C SER A 30 -7.12 9.96 -21.18
N VAL A 31 -7.08 11.12 -20.50
CA VAL A 31 -7.29 11.19 -19.06
C VAL A 31 -8.73 10.77 -18.88
N GLU A 32 -8.97 9.47 -18.88
CA GLU A 32 -10.21 8.91 -18.41
C GLU A 32 -10.32 9.41 -16.98
N ALA A 33 -11.25 10.34 -16.75
CA ALA A 33 -11.47 10.88 -15.43
C ALA A 33 -11.76 9.67 -14.53
N ASP A 34 -10.83 9.38 -13.64
CA ASP A 34 -10.92 8.28 -12.70
C ASP A 34 -12.08 8.57 -11.75
N THR A 35 -13.28 8.18 -12.17
CA THR A 35 -14.56 8.41 -11.46
C THR A 35 -14.68 7.53 -10.22
N ASN A 36 -13.71 6.65 -9.95
CA ASN A 36 -13.71 5.83 -8.76
C ASN A 36 -13.46 6.72 -7.52
N PRO A 37 -14.42 6.75 -6.56
CA PRO A 37 -14.31 7.61 -5.38
C PRO A 37 -13.20 7.18 -4.43
N TYR A 38 -12.56 6.03 -4.63
CA TYR A 38 -11.49 5.51 -3.79
C TYR A 38 -10.16 5.42 -4.53
N VAL A 39 -9.08 5.80 -3.86
CA VAL A 39 -7.70 5.59 -4.33
C VAL A 39 -6.97 4.59 -3.47
N LEU A 40 -6.13 3.76 -4.08
CA LEU A 40 -5.20 2.91 -3.33
C LEU A 40 -4.15 3.80 -2.64
N VAL A 41 -3.94 3.56 -1.35
CA VAL A 41 -2.96 4.27 -0.54
C VAL A 41 -1.78 3.36 -0.29
N ASP A 42 -0.59 3.86 -0.57
CA ASP A 42 0.63 3.24 -0.06
C ASP A 42 0.78 3.56 1.43
N LEU A 43 0.48 2.58 2.28
CA LEU A 43 0.63 2.71 3.72
C LEU A 43 2.09 2.98 4.13
N ALA A 44 3.08 2.61 3.32
CA ALA A 44 4.50 2.83 3.61
C ALA A 44 4.95 4.28 3.38
N ALA A 45 4.14 5.08 2.69
CA ALA A 45 4.39 6.50 2.48
C ALA A 45 4.07 7.31 3.75
N CYS A 46 4.90 7.14 4.77
CA CYS A 46 4.73 7.75 6.09
C CYS A 46 6.04 8.25 6.69
N LYS A 47 5.94 9.17 7.65
CA LYS A 47 7.08 9.67 8.41
C LYS A 47 7.48 8.65 9.46
N LYS A 48 8.70 8.13 9.34
CA LYS A 48 9.28 7.23 10.35
C LYS A 48 9.63 8.00 11.64
N PRO A 49 9.47 7.38 12.81
CA PRO A 49 9.91 7.97 14.07
C PRO A 49 11.43 8.24 14.09
N PRO A 50 11.88 9.24 14.85
CA PRO A 50 13.31 9.58 14.94
C PRO A 50 14.13 8.55 15.74
N LEU A 51 13.48 7.75 16.59
CA LEU A 51 14.13 6.69 17.34
C LEU A 51 14.17 5.40 16.52
N ALA A 52 15.34 4.78 16.42
CA ALA A 52 15.49 3.48 15.79
C ALA A 52 14.53 2.45 16.43
N PRO A 53 13.89 1.58 15.63
CA PRO A 53 13.05 0.53 16.17
C PRO A 53 13.87 -0.48 16.97
N PRO A 54 13.26 -1.19 17.95
CA PRO A 54 13.89 -2.33 18.59
C PRO A 54 14.38 -3.34 17.55
N ALA A 55 15.44 -4.08 17.86
CA ALA A 55 15.89 -5.18 17.01
C ALA A 55 14.73 -6.15 16.73
N LEU A 56 14.75 -6.76 15.55
CA LEU A 56 13.91 -7.94 15.32
C LEU A 56 14.37 -9.01 16.31
N PRO A 57 13.47 -9.60 17.11
CA PRO A 57 13.78 -10.76 17.93
C PRO A 57 14.58 -11.76 17.12
N ALA A 58 15.73 -12.18 17.64
CA ALA A 58 16.52 -13.22 17.02
C ALA A 58 15.65 -14.49 16.99
N THR A 59 15.33 -14.97 15.81
CA THR A 59 14.61 -16.24 15.67
C THR A 59 15.58 -17.36 15.99
N SER A 60 15.21 -18.28 16.88
CA SER A 60 16.00 -19.49 17.16
C SER A 60 15.91 -20.54 16.04
N TYR A 61 15.15 -20.27 14.98
CA TYR A 61 14.82 -21.24 13.94
C TYR A 61 15.13 -20.65 12.55
N GLU A 62 15.93 -21.37 11.76
CA GLU A 62 16.31 -21.04 10.38
C GLU A 62 15.12 -20.99 9.39
N GLN A 63 13.94 -21.43 9.83
CA GLN A 63 12.76 -21.66 8.99
C GLN A 63 11.86 -20.43 8.82
N TYR A 64 12.15 -19.32 9.51
CA TYR A 64 11.30 -18.12 9.54
C TYR A 64 11.94 -16.92 8.83
N ASP A 65 11.17 -16.26 7.98
CA ASP A 65 11.49 -14.96 7.38
C ASP A 65 10.79 -13.86 8.19
N ALA A 66 11.57 -13.08 8.95
CA ALA A 66 11.05 -11.95 9.71
C ALA A 66 10.94 -10.72 8.80
N ARG A 67 9.71 -10.23 8.60
CA ARG A 67 9.43 -9.05 7.77
C ARG A 67 9.01 -7.88 8.61
N ARG A 68 9.75 -6.78 8.50
CA ARG A 68 9.43 -5.49 9.13
C ARG A 68 8.81 -4.54 8.11
N ARG A 69 7.70 -3.90 8.48
CA ARG A 69 7.04 -2.84 7.69
C ARG A 69 6.77 -1.62 8.54
N PHE A 70 7.03 -0.45 7.97
CA PHE A 70 6.60 0.84 8.52
C PHE A 70 5.35 1.28 7.78
N VAL A 71 4.27 1.57 8.50
CA VAL A 71 2.97 1.86 7.89
C VAL A 71 2.17 2.92 8.63
N ASN A 72 1.41 3.73 7.91
CA ASN A 72 0.46 4.71 8.46
C ASN A 72 -0.94 4.12 8.53
N LEU A 73 -1.25 3.39 9.61
CA LEU A 73 -2.53 2.69 9.76
C LEU A 73 -3.71 3.60 10.08
N ASP A 74 -3.48 4.73 10.75
CA ASP A 74 -4.52 5.65 11.24
C ASP A 74 -4.72 6.89 10.35
N GLY A 75 -3.98 6.98 9.24
CA GLY A 75 -4.01 8.14 8.34
C GLY A 75 -3.30 9.39 8.87
N SER A 76 -2.68 9.35 10.07
CA SER A 76 -1.99 10.50 10.68
C SER A 76 -0.73 10.95 9.94
N GLY A 77 -0.19 10.08 9.08
CA GLY A 77 1.08 10.28 8.38
C GLY A 77 2.29 9.84 9.21
N GLN A 78 2.12 9.39 10.45
CA GLN A 78 3.18 8.78 11.25
C GLN A 78 3.21 7.27 11.02
N CYS A 79 4.41 6.71 10.83
CA CYS A 79 4.55 5.27 10.73
C CYS A 79 4.43 4.61 12.11
N VAL A 80 3.60 3.58 12.18
CA VAL A 80 3.77 2.48 13.13
C VAL A 80 4.58 1.37 12.49
N LEU A 81 5.02 0.41 13.29
CA LEU A 81 5.86 -0.69 12.86
C LEU A 81 5.12 -2.01 13.05
N LEU A 82 5.07 -2.80 11.98
CA LEU A 82 4.52 -4.15 11.99
C LEU A 82 5.65 -5.13 11.66
N ASP A 83 5.99 -5.98 12.63
CA ASP A 83 6.88 -7.12 12.43
C ASP A 83 6.01 -8.38 12.27
N PHE A 84 6.28 -9.15 11.21
CA PHE A 84 5.61 -10.41 10.91
C PHE A 84 6.64 -11.53 10.82
N TRP A 85 6.38 -12.66 11.47
CA TRP A 85 7.20 -13.87 11.33
C TRP A 85 6.51 -14.84 10.41
N ILE A 86 7.16 -15.11 9.28
CA ILE A 86 6.58 -15.89 8.20
C ILE A 86 7.31 -17.22 8.09
N GLU A 87 6.59 -18.33 8.30
CA GLU A 87 7.10 -19.68 8.07
C GLU A 87 7.21 -19.99 6.58
N ARG A 88 8.38 -20.45 6.15
CA ARG A 88 8.58 -21.01 4.81
C ARG A 88 8.21 -22.48 4.83
N LEU A 89 7.03 -22.83 4.35
CA LEU A 89 6.61 -24.22 4.24
C LEU A 89 7.29 -24.88 3.03
N GLY A 90 8.38 -25.62 3.30
CA GLY A 90 8.95 -26.68 2.45
C GLY A 90 9.63 -26.25 1.14
N GLY A 91 10.98 -26.20 1.12
CA GLY A 91 11.89 -26.42 -0.04
C GLY A 91 11.65 -25.72 -1.39
N SER A 92 10.61 -24.92 -1.52
CA SER A 92 10.07 -24.37 -2.75
C SER A 92 10.23 -22.85 -2.72
N PRO A 93 10.52 -22.18 -3.85
CA PRO A 93 10.50 -20.72 -3.96
C PRO A 93 9.06 -20.13 -3.91
N SER A 94 8.08 -20.91 -3.47
CA SER A 94 6.66 -20.54 -3.33
C SER A 94 6.35 -19.88 -1.99
N ALA A 95 5.66 -18.74 -2.03
CA ALA A 95 5.29 -17.91 -0.88
C ALA A 95 4.03 -18.41 -0.16
N GLY A 96 3.97 -19.68 0.23
CA GLY A 96 3.01 -20.11 1.26
C GLY A 96 3.46 -19.49 2.59
N MET A 97 2.89 -18.35 2.96
CA MET A 97 3.38 -17.47 4.02
C MET A 97 2.51 -17.56 5.28
N ARG A 98 2.80 -18.48 6.20
CA ARG A 98 2.09 -18.50 7.49
C ARG A 98 2.65 -17.43 8.42
N VAL A 99 1.83 -16.43 8.79
CA VAL A 99 2.15 -15.50 9.89
C VAL A 99 1.95 -16.24 11.21
N LEU A 100 3.04 -16.64 11.86
CA LEU A 100 3.01 -17.35 13.14
C LEU A 100 2.87 -16.41 14.32
N GLU A 101 3.59 -15.30 14.23
CA GLU A 101 3.66 -14.29 15.26
C GLU A 101 3.66 -12.93 14.59
N HIS A 102 3.15 -11.94 15.30
CA HIS A 102 3.23 -10.55 14.91
C HIS A 102 3.56 -9.70 16.12
N ARG A 103 4.29 -8.62 15.89
CA ARG A 103 4.57 -7.61 16.90
C ARG A 103 4.31 -6.24 16.29
N TYR A 104 3.40 -5.50 16.90
CA TYR A 104 3.04 -4.18 16.44
C TYR A 104 3.53 -3.13 17.43
N LEU A 105 4.25 -2.13 16.93
CA LEU A 105 4.85 -1.08 17.75
C LEU A 105 4.45 0.30 17.22
N ARG A 106 4.05 1.18 18.14
CA ARG A 106 3.78 2.59 17.88
C ARG A 106 4.79 3.45 18.65
N PHE A 107 5.28 4.52 18.05
CA PHE A 107 6.14 5.46 18.75
C PHE A 107 5.29 6.56 19.40
N THR A 108 5.24 6.56 20.73
CA THR A 108 4.46 7.55 21.50
C THR A 108 5.11 7.81 22.86
N GLY A 109 5.05 9.06 23.33
CA GLY A 109 5.72 9.48 24.56
C GLY A 109 7.24 9.27 24.53
N GLY A 110 7.88 9.40 23.36
CA GLY A 110 9.33 9.26 23.20
C GLY A 110 9.86 7.82 23.18
N LYS A 111 8.98 6.80 23.20
CA LYS A 111 9.38 5.38 23.19
C LYS A 111 8.51 4.55 22.25
N TRP A 112 9.04 3.40 21.84
CA TRP A 112 8.26 2.36 21.17
C TRP A 112 7.39 1.64 22.19
N GLN A 113 6.09 1.54 21.90
CA GLN A 113 5.11 0.87 22.74
C GLN A 113 4.38 -0.19 21.92
N PRO A 114 4.16 -1.39 22.49
CA PRO A 114 3.35 -2.40 21.84
C PRO A 114 1.91 -1.90 21.68
N PHE A 115 1.28 -2.28 20.58
CA PHE A 115 -0.16 -2.09 20.41
C PHE A 115 -0.83 -3.35 19.86
N VAL A 116 -2.15 -3.41 20.01
CA VAL A 116 -3.00 -4.45 19.45
C VAL A 116 -3.94 -3.88 18.39
N ALA A 117 -4.23 -4.66 17.36
CA ALA A 117 -5.19 -4.32 16.30
C ALA A 117 -5.93 -5.59 15.87
N ALA A 118 -7.15 -5.42 15.36
CA ALA A 118 -8.04 -6.54 15.03
C ALA A 118 -7.83 -7.15 13.64
N PHE A 119 -6.87 -6.66 12.83
CA PHE A 119 -6.55 -7.31 11.54
C PHE A 119 -5.58 -8.48 11.75
N THR A 120 -5.75 -9.54 10.96
CA THR A 120 -4.89 -10.72 11.02
C THR A 120 -3.80 -10.66 9.95
N TRP A 121 -4.07 -9.98 8.83
CA TRP A 121 -3.15 -9.83 7.71
C TRP A 121 -2.77 -8.38 7.46
N TYR A 122 -1.74 -8.18 6.64
CA TYR A 122 -1.38 -6.85 6.17
C TYR A 122 -2.50 -6.29 5.29
N PRO A 123 -3.18 -5.20 5.71
CA PRO A 123 -4.36 -4.72 5.00
C PRO A 123 -3.98 -3.93 3.75
N TYR A 124 -4.86 -3.97 2.75
CA TYR A 124 -4.91 -2.94 1.72
C TYR A 124 -5.53 -1.66 2.30
N ALA A 125 -5.14 -0.50 1.78
CA ALA A 125 -5.71 0.76 2.19
C ALA A 125 -6.34 1.50 1.02
N LEU A 126 -7.60 1.88 1.17
CA LEU A 126 -8.31 2.75 0.26
C LEU A 126 -8.61 4.07 0.94
N LYS A 127 -8.35 5.19 0.26
CA LYS A 127 -8.78 6.52 0.70
C LYS A 127 -9.91 7.02 -0.16
N GLU A 128 -11.03 7.35 0.47
CA GLU A 128 -12.14 8.01 -0.18
C GLU A 128 -11.76 9.46 -0.51
N ARG A 129 -11.96 9.86 -1.75
CA ARG A 129 -11.51 11.16 -2.28
C ARG A 129 -12.31 12.34 -1.70
N THR A 130 -13.60 12.14 -1.44
CA THR A 130 -14.53 13.18 -0.97
C THR A 130 -14.33 13.51 0.50
N THR A 131 -14.25 12.48 1.34
CA THR A 131 -14.15 12.62 2.81
C THR A 131 -12.71 12.57 3.31
N GLY A 132 -11.79 12.03 2.52
CA GLY A 132 -10.43 11.71 2.95
C GLY A 132 -10.33 10.50 3.88
N LYS A 133 -11.45 9.81 4.15
CA LYS A 133 -11.52 8.66 5.06
C LYS A 133 -10.72 7.48 4.52
N VAL A 134 -9.98 6.82 5.41
CA VAL A 134 -9.20 5.62 5.07
C VAL A 134 -9.96 4.37 5.51
N TYR A 135 -9.99 3.40 4.61
CA TYR A 135 -10.55 2.07 4.79
C TYR A 135 -9.42 1.05 4.68
N LEU A 136 -9.33 0.18 5.69
CA LEU A 136 -8.40 -0.94 5.71
C LEU A 136 -9.15 -2.20 5.30
N VAL A 137 -8.65 -2.92 4.31
CA VAL A 137 -9.30 -4.13 3.79
C VAL A 137 -8.38 -5.32 4.02
N ASP A 138 -8.83 -6.24 4.87
CA ASP A 138 -8.20 -7.52 5.09
C ASP A 138 -8.68 -8.51 4.01
N ALA A 139 -7.79 -8.89 3.09
CA ALA A 139 -8.11 -9.67 1.89
C ALA A 139 -7.06 -10.75 1.56
N PRO A 140 -6.89 -11.76 2.44
CA PRO A 140 -5.96 -12.86 2.21
C PRO A 140 -6.48 -13.80 1.11
N THR A 141 -5.56 -14.43 0.38
CA THR A 141 -5.85 -15.49 -0.59
C THR A 141 -5.37 -16.84 -0.07
N GLU A 142 -5.79 -17.94 -0.69
CA GLU A 142 -5.28 -19.29 -0.38
C GLU A 142 -3.75 -19.38 -0.49
N GLU A 143 -3.15 -18.67 -1.45
CA GLU A 143 -1.69 -18.57 -1.57
C GLU A 143 -1.05 -17.85 -0.36
N ASP A 144 -1.75 -16.90 0.25
CA ASP A 144 -1.29 -16.24 1.48
C ASP A 144 -1.42 -17.16 2.72
N LEU A 145 -2.26 -18.20 2.65
CA LEU A 145 -2.58 -19.11 3.77
C LEU A 145 -1.70 -20.37 3.81
N GLY A 146 -1.23 -20.85 2.66
CA GLY A 146 -0.43 -22.09 2.55
C GLY A 146 -1.25 -23.40 2.65
N ASP A 147 -0.58 -24.55 2.56
CA ASP A 147 -1.20 -25.87 2.36
C ASP A 147 -1.95 -26.46 3.58
N PHE A 148 -1.90 -25.81 4.74
CA PHE A 148 -2.52 -26.31 5.97
C PHE A 148 -3.33 -25.22 6.68
N MET A 149 -4.57 -25.04 6.24
CA MET A 149 -5.77 -25.20 7.07
C MET A 149 -7.00 -24.77 6.26
N VAL A 150 -7.93 -25.71 6.13
CA VAL A 150 -9.34 -25.51 5.83
C VAL A 150 -10.02 -24.78 7.00
N LEU A 151 -9.47 -23.65 7.45
CA LEU A 151 -10.24 -22.67 8.19
C LEU A 151 -10.83 -21.75 7.13
N LYS A 152 -12.15 -21.57 7.18
CA LYS A 152 -12.88 -20.62 6.34
C LYS A 152 -12.40 -19.19 6.63
N THR A 153 -11.23 -18.80 6.13
CA THR A 153 -10.63 -17.46 6.31
C THR A 153 -10.90 -16.55 5.10
N GLY A 154 -11.76 -16.96 4.17
CA GLY A 154 -12.28 -16.10 3.09
C GLY A 154 -13.22 -14.99 3.57
N VAL A 155 -13.29 -14.72 4.89
CA VAL A 155 -14.09 -13.61 5.42
C VAL A 155 -13.29 -12.33 5.24
N LEU A 156 -13.68 -11.58 4.22
CA LEU A 156 -13.14 -10.25 3.95
C LEU A 156 -13.64 -9.26 4.99
N HIS A 157 -12.73 -8.61 5.71
CA HIS A 157 -13.07 -7.54 6.63
C HIS A 157 -12.72 -6.18 6.05
N VAL A 158 -13.63 -5.22 6.23
CA VAL A 158 -13.39 -3.83 5.88
C VAL A 158 -13.51 -3.02 7.15
N PHE A 159 -12.46 -2.30 7.51
CA PHE A 159 -12.40 -1.49 8.70
C PHE A 159 -12.23 -0.02 8.35
N THR A 160 -12.68 0.84 9.24
CA THR A 160 -12.19 2.20 9.37
C THR A 160 -11.55 2.40 10.74
N THR A 161 -10.72 3.43 10.87
CA THR A 161 -9.95 3.68 12.09
C THR A 161 -10.77 4.60 12.99
N ALA A 162 -11.14 4.14 14.18
CA ALA A 162 -11.77 4.97 15.21
C ALA A 162 -10.74 5.72 16.07
N GLY A 163 -9.45 5.46 15.86
CA GLY A 163 -8.33 6.13 16.52
C GLY A 163 -7.57 5.20 17.47
N TRP A 164 -6.75 5.81 18.32
CA TRP A 164 -5.96 5.10 19.32
C TRP A 164 -6.64 5.13 20.68
N ILE A 165 -6.69 3.97 21.33
CA ILE A 165 -7.09 3.84 22.73
C ILE A 165 -5.80 3.58 23.52
N SER A 166 -5.50 4.46 24.47
CA SER A 166 -4.32 4.38 25.33
C SER A 166 -4.75 4.36 26.78
N GLU A 167 -4.61 3.20 27.42
CA GLU A 167 -4.97 3.01 28.83
C GLU A 167 -3.72 2.73 29.68
N LYS A 168 -3.65 3.36 30.86
CA LYS A 168 -2.49 3.22 31.73
C LYS A 168 -2.33 1.78 32.21
N GLY A 169 -1.19 1.17 31.89
CA GLY A 169 -0.87 -0.20 32.30
C GLY A 169 -1.24 -1.27 31.26
N PHE A 170 -1.82 -0.88 30.13
CA PHE A 170 -2.16 -1.76 29.03
C PHE A 170 -1.40 -1.38 27.75
N ASN A 171 -1.41 -2.28 26.77
CA ASN A 171 -0.92 -1.97 25.43
C ASN A 171 -1.88 -0.96 24.77
N ASP A 172 -1.33 -0.09 23.92
CA ASP A 172 -2.16 0.74 23.06
C ASP A 172 -3.05 -0.16 22.18
N SER A 173 -4.24 0.31 21.83
CA SER A 173 -5.11 -0.39 20.88
C SER A 173 -5.43 0.52 19.71
N LEU A 174 -5.25 0.04 18.48
CA LEU A 174 -5.83 0.69 17.32
C LEU A 174 -7.29 0.27 17.23
N ALA A 175 -8.20 1.18 17.58
CA ALA A 175 -9.62 0.92 17.49
C ALA A 175 -10.04 0.86 16.02
N LEU A 176 -10.49 -0.32 15.60
CA LEU A 176 -11.02 -0.56 14.27
C LEU A 176 -12.52 -0.74 14.36
N GLN A 177 -13.25 -0.04 13.51
CA GLN A 177 -14.68 -0.19 13.37
C GLN A 177 -14.97 -0.90 12.04
N GLU A 178 -15.65 -2.05 12.12
CA GLU A 178 -16.07 -2.77 10.92
C GLU A 178 -17.11 -1.94 10.13
N VAL A 179 -16.92 -1.91 8.82
CA VAL A 179 -17.74 -1.16 7.89
C VAL A 179 -18.81 -2.09 7.33
N THR A 180 -20.06 -1.80 7.65
CA THR A 180 -21.23 -2.53 7.16
C THR A 180 -21.89 -1.81 6.00
N ALA A 181 -22.22 -0.53 6.18
CA ALA A 181 -22.75 0.33 5.12
C ALA A 181 -21.66 0.67 4.09
N GLY A 182 -21.96 0.52 2.79
CA GLY A 182 -21.01 0.80 1.70
C GLY A 182 -19.89 -0.23 1.54
N ARG A 183 -19.86 -1.31 2.34
CA ARG A 183 -18.83 -2.36 2.29
C ARG A 183 -18.63 -2.91 0.87
N ALA A 184 -19.73 -3.24 0.18
CA ALA A 184 -19.68 -3.79 -1.17
C ALA A 184 -18.98 -2.85 -2.17
N GLU A 185 -19.23 -1.55 -2.05
CA GLU A 185 -18.62 -0.53 -2.91
C GLU A 185 -17.11 -0.46 -2.69
N ILE A 186 -16.66 -0.50 -1.43
CA ILE A 186 -15.24 -0.50 -1.07
C ILE A 186 -14.53 -1.75 -1.61
N LEU A 187 -15.15 -2.92 -1.50
CA LEU A 187 -14.59 -4.17 -2.03
C LEU A 187 -14.47 -4.14 -3.56
N LEU A 188 -15.51 -3.65 -4.27
CA LEU A 188 -15.46 -3.48 -5.73
C LEU A 188 -14.42 -2.44 -6.14
N ALA A 189 -14.29 -1.36 -5.38
CA ALA A 189 -13.27 -0.36 -5.63
C ALA A 189 -11.87 -0.94 -5.48
N LEU A 190 -11.62 -1.74 -4.44
CA LEU A 190 -10.34 -2.43 -4.27
C LEU A 190 -10.07 -3.39 -5.44
N ALA A 191 -11.06 -4.22 -5.80
CA ALA A 191 -10.94 -5.15 -6.92
C ALA A 191 -10.50 -4.44 -8.21
N ARG A 192 -11.14 -3.31 -8.55
CA ARG A 192 -10.79 -2.49 -9.72
C ARG A 192 -9.37 -1.93 -9.64
N ARG A 193 -8.91 -1.52 -8.46
CA ARG A 193 -7.54 -1.00 -8.28
C ARG A 193 -6.48 -2.09 -8.39
N LEU A 194 -6.83 -3.34 -8.15
CA LEU A 194 -5.91 -4.47 -8.24
C LEU A 194 -5.80 -5.03 -9.67
N GLU A 195 -6.76 -4.75 -10.57
CA GLU A 195 -6.75 -5.24 -11.96
C GLU A 195 -5.43 -5.01 -12.73
N PRO A 196 -4.76 -3.83 -12.65
CA PRO A 196 -3.49 -3.60 -13.33
C PRO A 196 -2.32 -4.48 -12.83
N HIS A 197 -2.49 -5.12 -11.66
CA HIS A 197 -1.51 -6.02 -11.05
C HIS A 197 -1.75 -7.48 -11.41
N ALA A 198 -2.94 -7.82 -11.92
CA ALA A 198 -3.39 -9.19 -12.16
C ALA A 198 -3.03 -9.75 -13.56
N THR A 199 -2.05 -9.15 -14.24
CA THR A 199 -1.60 -9.62 -15.56
C THR A 199 -0.76 -10.90 -15.42
N PRO A 200 -0.77 -11.83 -16.39
CA PRO A 200 0.04 -13.06 -16.30
C PRO A 200 1.54 -12.83 -16.07
N ALA A 201 2.08 -11.70 -16.56
CA ALA A 201 3.48 -11.34 -16.36
C ALA A 201 3.80 -10.88 -14.91
N ARG A 202 2.82 -10.32 -14.20
CA ARG A 202 2.98 -9.80 -12.83
C ARG A 202 2.41 -10.73 -11.76
N ASP A 203 1.41 -11.52 -12.14
CA ASP A 203 0.70 -12.50 -11.34
C ASP A 203 0.69 -13.86 -12.07
N PRO A 204 1.86 -14.52 -12.18
CA PRO A 204 1.96 -15.79 -12.91
C PRO A 204 1.20 -16.93 -12.23
N ARG A 205 0.96 -16.84 -10.92
CA ARG A 205 0.27 -17.88 -10.14
C ARG A 205 -1.22 -17.64 -10.00
N GLY A 206 -1.67 -16.39 -10.14
CA GLY A 206 -3.09 -16.06 -10.11
C GLY A 206 -3.60 -15.64 -8.75
N ALA A 207 -2.73 -15.40 -7.76
CA ALA A 207 -3.11 -14.92 -6.44
C ALA A 207 -3.94 -13.63 -6.54
N GLU A 208 -3.46 -12.66 -7.32
CA GLU A 208 -4.14 -11.37 -7.47
C GLU A 208 -5.48 -11.54 -8.21
N ARG A 209 -5.51 -12.37 -9.25
CA ARG A 209 -6.77 -12.73 -9.93
C ARG A 209 -7.77 -13.41 -8.98
N ALA A 210 -7.31 -14.31 -8.12
CA ALA A 210 -8.14 -14.97 -7.11
C ALA A 210 -8.68 -13.96 -6.09
N ARG A 211 -7.82 -13.04 -5.62
CA ARG A 211 -8.22 -11.95 -4.70
C ARG A 211 -9.30 -11.07 -5.33
N ILE A 212 -9.10 -10.62 -6.56
CA ILE A 212 -10.08 -9.81 -7.31
C ILE A 212 -11.42 -10.53 -7.42
N ARG A 213 -11.40 -11.83 -7.72
CA ARG A 213 -12.62 -12.65 -7.78
C ARG A 213 -13.34 -12.69 -6.43
N MET A 214 -12.62 -13.04 -5.36
CA MET A 214 -13.17 -13.09 -4.00
C MET A 214 -13.75 -11.74 -3.55
N LEU A 215 -13.07 -10.63 -3.83
CA LEU A 215 -13.54 -9.27 -3.53
C LEU A 215 -14.87 -8.97 -4.24
N ARG A 216 -14.99 -9.34 -5.53
CA ARG A 216 -16.22 -9.14 -6.32
C ARG A 216 -17.36 -10.03 -5.83
N GLU A 217 -17.09 -11.30 -5.54
CA GLU A 217 -18.08 -12.25 -5.02
C GLU A 217 -18.65 -11.76 -3.68
N ALA A 218 -17.77 -11.41 -2.74
CA ALA A 218 -18.15 -10.91 -1.42
C ALA A 218 -18.89 -9.57 -1.48
N ALA A 219 -18.64 -8.74 -2.49
CA ALA A 219 -19.40 -7.50 -2.71
C ALA A 219 -20.84 -7.77 -3.18
N THR A 220 -21.09 -8.88 -3.88
CA THR A 220 -22.43 -9.27 -4.35
C THR A 220 -23.23 -10.10 -3.33
N GLY A 221 -22.65 -10.37 -2.15
CA GLY A 221 -23.27 -11.24 -1.14
C GLY A 221 -23.26 -12.72 -1.51
N LYS A 222 -22.55 -13.11 -2.58
CA LYS A 222 -22.30 -14.51 -2.90
C LYS A 222 -21.14 -14.96 -2.02
N SER A 223 -21.39 -15.90 -1.11
CA SER A 223 -20.29 -16.64 -0.50
C SER A 223 -19.67 -17.54 -1.58
N PRO A 224 -18.34 -17.63 -1.68
CA PRO A 224 -17.69 -18.62 -2.52
C PRO A 224 -18.07 -20.06 -2.11
#